data_AF-A0A8D7ZTQ1-F1
#
_entry.id   AF-A0A8D7ZTQ1-F1
#
_cell.length_a   1.000
_cell.length_b   1.000
_cell.length_c   1.000
_cell.angle_alpha   90.00
_cell.angle_beta   90.00
_cell.angle_gamma   90.00
#
_symmetry.space_group_name_H-M   'P 1'
#
loop_
_entity.id
_entity.type
_entity.pdbx_description
1 polymer ?
#
loop_
_entity_poly.entity_id
_entity_poly.type
_entity_poly.pdbx_seq_one_letter_code
_entity_poly.pdbx_strand_id
1 'polypeptide(L)'
;MTNDSNGGTTVTAGKSAKMDSRIGLEYIVENSDYVNKLGLALDTSNATVKKQVFELLSALCAYSSNGYKRAIETLEYYKNIKGERYRLNLVIVELDKAPSVEYQIALLAFINCVIISAATLQDRIRMRNEFIGLNLLPVLNNLRRIASNVPDIGVQIDVFDEQRECDESQSLQGPDGINLNSHLDVFYAILRQVAGTPQEIPFLSILQHLLQIDPKEPISDIVWDTAETLVHRATLLEDKEASVRLLRSPSIQKFACPHCRSDITSPTRRQSVGAPLTPGPAATGSSHTTATTIP
;
A
#
# COMPACT_ATOMS: atom_id res chain seq x y z
N MET A 1 52.25 -16.44 -52.52
CA MET A 1 51.11 -17.31 -52.13
C MET A 1 50.84 -17.07 -50.66
N THR A 2 49.56 -16.95 -50.28
CA THR A 2 48.96 -17.19 -48.92
C THR A 2 49.64 -16.52 -47.71
N ASN A 3 48.98 -15.57 -47.03
CA ASN A 3 48.04 -15.79 -45.89
C ASN A 3 48.77 -16.30 -44.62
N ASP A 4 48.46 -15.86 -43.39
CA ASP A 4 47.12 -15.57 -42.84
C ASP A 4 46.94 -14.24 -42.12
N SER A 5 45.68 -13.91 -41.84
CA SER A 5 45.25 -12.76 -41.03
C SER A 5 44.18 -13.17 -40.02
N ASN A 6 44.19 -12.45 -38.89
CA ASN A 6 43.03 -12.15 -38.03
C ASN A 6 42.46 -13.26 -37.12
N GLY A 7 42.29 -12.91 -35.84
CA GLY A 7 41.59 -13.76 -34.86
C GLY A 7 41.80 -13.30 -33.41
N GLY A 8 41.08 -12.26 -32.95
CA GLY A 8 41.22 -11.84 -31.54
C GLY A 8 40.49 -10.58 -31.07
N THR A 9 39.20 -10.38 -31.37
CA THR A 9 38.48 -9.16 -30.90
C THR A 9 36.96 -9.33 -30.68
N THR A 10 36.53 -10.18 -29.74
CA THR A 10 35.08 -10.31 -29.39
C THR A 10 34.73 -10.44 -27.90
N VAL A 11 35.70 -10.63 -26.99
CA VAL A 11 35.40 -10.99 -25.58
C VAL A 11 35.34 -9.77 -24.62
N THR A 12 35.89 -8.62 -25.00
CA THR A 12 36.06 -7.46 -24.11
C THR A 12 34.83 -6.55 -23.98
N ALA A 13 33.99 -6.46 -25.01
CA ALA A 13 32.86 -5.53 -25.04
C ALA A 13 31.80 -5.82 -23.97
N GLY A 14 31.45 -7.10 -23.77
CA GLY A 14 30.45 -7.52 -22.78
C GLY A 14 30.89 -7.34 -21.31
N LYS A 15 32.19 -7.24 -21.05
CA LYS A 15 32.69 -6.92 -19.70
C LYS A 15 32.63 -5.43 -19.41
N SER A 16 33.01 -4.57 -20.36
CA SER A 16 32.93 -3.11 -20.17
C SER A 16 31.49 -2.64 -19.97
N ALA A 17 30.56 -3.05 -20.84
CA ALA A 17 29.14 -2.69 -20.70
C ALA A 17 28.51 -3.11 -19.34
N LYS A 18 29.00 -4.20 -18.74
CA LYS A 18 28.57 -4.66 -17.40
C LYS A 18 29.27 -3.93 -16.25
N MET A 19 30.44 -3.33 -16.48
CA MET A 19 31.08 -2.39 -15.56
C MET A 19 30.39 -1.02 -15.62
N ASP A 20 30.17 -0.50 -16.83
CA ASP A 20 29.56 0.81 -17.09
C ASP A 20 28.13 0.89 -16.52
N SER A 21 27.33 -0.16 -16.69
CA SER A 21 26.00 -0.26 -16.08
C SER A 21 26.04 -0.37 -14.55
N ARG A 22 27.03 -1.06 -13.95
CA ARG A 22 27.19 -1.07 -12.49
C ARG A 22 27.56 0.30 -11.93
N ILE A 23 28.47 1.02 -12.59
CA ILE A 23 28.86 2.39 -12.22
C ILE A 23 27.65 3.33 -12.32
N GLY A 24 26.84 3.21 -13.37
CA GLY A 24 25.61 4.00 -13.53
C GLY A 24 24.57 3.73 -12.45
N LEU A 25 24.36 2.46 -12.08
CA LEU A 25 23.44 2.07 -11.00
C LEU A 25 23.95 2.53 -9.63
N GLU A 26 25.24 2.39 -9.35
CA GLU A 26 25.89 2.86 -8.12
C GLU A 26 25.70 4.37 -7.93
N TYR A 27 25.95 5.15 -8.99
CA TYR A 27 25.72 6.60 -8.99
C TYR A 27 24.27 6.97 -8.69
N ILE A 28 23.28 6.27 -9.26
CA ILE A 28 21.86 6.51 -8.96
C ILE A 28 21.50 6.13 -7.52
N VAL A 29 22.11 5.08 -6.98
CA VAL A 29 21.92 4.66 -5.58
C VAL A 29 22.42 5.73 -4.61
N GLU A 30 23.61 6.29 -4.87
CA GLU A 30 24.22 7.35 -4.05
C GLU A 30 23.44 8.67 -4.13
N ASN A 31 22.92 9.05 -5.30
CA ASN A 31 22.30 10.36 -5.54
C ASN A 31 20.77 10.32 -5.40
N SER A 32 20.26 10.67 -4.22
CA SER A 32 18.81 10.67 -3.88
C SER A 32 17.93 11.47 -4.85
N ASP A 33 18.44 12.54 -5.45
CA ASP A 33 17.67 13.41 -6.35
C ASP A 33 17.19 12.69 -7.62
N TYR A 34 17.76 11.52 -7.96
CA TYR A 34 17.28 10.69 -9.05
C TYR A 34 15.89 10.10 -8.78
N VAL A 35 15.50 9.88 -7.53
CA VAL A 35 14.13 9.47 -7.15
C VAL A 35 13.10 10.42 -7.76
N ASN A 36 13.30 11.72 -7.55
CA ASN A 36 12.40 12.76 -8.06
C ASN A 36 12.39 12.80 -9.60
N LYS A 37 13.55 12.67 -10.23
CA LYS A 37 13.70 12.68 -11.71
C LYS A 37 13.01 11.47 -12.36
N LEU A 38 13.20 10.28 -11.80
CA LEU A 38 12.56 9.05 -12.30
C LEU A 38 11.06 9.08 -12.04
N GLY A 39 10.62 9.61 -10.90
CA GLY A 39 9.19 9.81 -10.60
C GLY A 39 8.52 10.77 -11.59
N LEU A 40 9.14 11.91 -11.90
CA LEU A 40 8.65 12.81 -12.94
C LEU A 40 8.67 12.17 -14.34
N ALA A 41 9.66 11.33 -14.65
CA ALA A 41 9.74 10.61 -15.93
C ALA A 41 8.61 9.57 -16.11
N LEU A 42 8.03 9.05 -15.02
CA LEU A 42 6.85 8.19 -15.05
C LEU A 42 5.55 8.96 -15.41
N ASP A 43 5.51 10.30 -15.31
CA ASP A 43 4.31 11.09 -15.64
C ASP A 43 4.16 11.45 -17.13
N THR A 44 4.89 10.75 -17.99
CA THR A 44 4.78 10.87 -19.45
C THR A 44 3.66 10.00 -20.02
N SER A 45 3.05 10.41 -21.13
CA SER A 45 2.15 9.56 -21.91
C SER A 45 2.90 8.53 -22.78
N ASN A 46 4.24 8.62 -22.87
CA ASN A 46 5.06 7.74 -23.70
C ASN A 46 5.39 6.41 -22.99
N ALA A 47 4.69 5.34 -23.37
CA ALA A 47 4.89 3.99 -22.84
C ALA A 47 6.35 3.48 -22.98
N THR A 48 7.07 3.86 -24.04
CA THR A 48 8.49 3.48 -24.23
C THR A 48 9.38 4.09 -23.17
N VAL A 49 9.14 5.35 -22.79
CA VAL A 49 9.90 6.01 -21.71
C VAL A 49 9.56 5.39 -20.36
N LYS A 50 8.28 5.13 -20.07
CA LYS A 50 7.89 4.42 -18.85
C LYS A 50 8.53 3.02 -18.78
N LYS A 51 8.52 2.25 -19.87
CA LYS A 51 9.19 0.94 -19.97
C LYS A 51 10.66 1.03 -19.55
N GLN A 52 11.42 1.97 -20.12
CA GLN A 52 12.82 2.19 -19.77
C GLN A 52 13.02 2.56 -18.30
N VAL A 53 12.11 3.35 -17.71
CA VAL A 53 12.15 3.66 -16.27
C VAL A 53 11.88 2.40 -15.43
N PHE A 54 10.87 1.60 -15.76
CA PHE A 54 10.59 0.34 -15.03
C PHE A 54 11.71 -0.69 -15.18
N GLU A 55 12.37 -0.79 -16.34
CA GLU A 55 13.57 -1.61 -16.54
C GLU A 55 14.74 -1.13 -15.66
N LEU A 56 14.95 0.19 -15.55
CA LEU A 56 15.96 0.77 -14.67
C LEU A 56 15.64 0.55 -13.18
N LEU A 57 14.37 0.71 -12.78
CA LEU A 57 13.93 0.43 -11.41
C LEU A 57 14.11 -1.05 -11.06
N SER A 58 13.85 -1.96 -12.00
CA SER A 58 14.15 -3.40 -11.87
C SER A 58 15.64 -3.64 -11.67
N ALA A 59 16.49 -3.00 -12.50
CA ALA A 59 17.94 -3.12 -12.37
C ALA A 59 18.47 -2.59 -11.02
N LEU A 60 17.87 -1.53 -10.47
CA LEU A 60 18.18 -1.02 -9.13
C LEU A 60 17.77 -2.01 -8.04
N CYS A 61 16.56 -2.58 -8.11
CA CYS A 61 16.08 -3.62 -7.19
C CYS A 61 16.98 -4.86 -7.18
N ALA A 62 17.50 -5.29 -8.35
CA ALA A 62 18.38 -6.43 -8.47
C ALA A 62 19.84 -6.14 -8.08
N TYR A 63 20.26 -4.87 -8.07
CA TYR A 63 21.65 -4.45 -7.82
C TYR A 63 21.99 -4.39 -6.33
N SER A 64 21.14 -3.78 -5.49
CA SER A 64 21.37 -3.69 -4.05
C SER A 64 20.11 -3.35 -3.25
N SER A 65 20.13 -3.56 -1.93
CA SER A 65 19.06 -3.13 -1.01
C SER A 65 18.81 -1.62 -1.02
N ASN A 66 19.85 -0.81 -1.24
CA ASN A 66 19.69 0.63 -1.42
C ASN A 66 19.04 0.96 -2.78
N GLY A 67 19.38 0.23 -3.84
CA GLY A 67 18.71 0.36 -5.15
C GLY A 67 17.23 -0.04 -5.10
N TYR A 68 16.91 -1.14 -4.40
CA TYR A 68 15.54 -1.49 -4.06
C TYR A 68 14.81 -0.36 -3.34
N LYS A 69 15.44 0.23 -2.31
CA LYS A 69 14.90 1.38 -1.59
C LYS A 69 14.64 2.57 -2.53
N ARG A 70 15.57 2.91 -3.44
CA ARG A 70 15.37 3.97 -4.45
C ARG A 70 14.18 3.70 -5.36
N ALA A 71 13.99 2.45 -5.77
CA ALA A 71 12.86 2.08 -6.62
C ALA A 71 11.52 2.27 -5.89
N ILE A 72 11.45 1.86 -4.62
CA ILE A 72 10.27 2.08 -3.77
C ILE A 72 10.04 3.58 -3.49
N GLU A 73 11.09 4.34 -3.16
CA GLU A 73 11.05 5.80 -2.99
C GLU A 73 10.52 6.51 -4.26
N THR A 74 10.85 5.99 -5.45
CA THR A 74 10.40 6.56 -6.74
C THR A 74 8.90 6.40 -6.96
N LEU A 75 8.34 5.21 -6.65
CA LEU A 75 6.90 4.98 -6.72
C LEU A 75 6.14 5.79 -5.67
N GLU A 76 6.71 5.94 -4.46
CA GLU A 76 6.13 6.78 -3.41
C GLU A 76 6.17 8.27 -3.77
N TYR A 77 7.23 8.76 -4.42
CA TYR A 77 7.26 10.11 -4.99
C TYR A 77 6.20 10.29 -6.07
N TYR A 78 6.08 9.33 -7.00
CA TYR A 78 5.05 9.36 -8.05
C TYR A 78 3.63 9.44 -7.45
N LYS A 79 3.35 8.59 -6.45
CA LYS A 79 2.09 8.58 -5.71
C LYS A 79 1.73 9.99 -5.21
N ASN A 80 2.69 10.64 -4.55
CA ASN A 80 2.51 11.95 -3.93
C ASN A 80 2.29 13.08 -4.95
N ILE A 81 2.96 13.06 -6.12
CA ILE A 81 2.71 14.07 -7.17
C ILE A 81 1.38 13.87 -7.92
N LYS A 82 0.86 12.63 -7.99
CA LYS A 82 -0.44 12.34 -8.61
C LYS A 82 -1.63 12.46 -7.65
N GLY A 83 -1.38 12.48 -6.34
CA GLY A 83 -2.44 12.40 -5.33
C GLY A 83 -3.08 11.02 -5.24
N GLU A 84 -2.36 9.97 -5.66
CA GLU A 84 -2.80 8.58 -5.57
C GLU A 84 -2.81 8.10 -4.10
N ARG A 85 -3.68 7.14 -3.77
CA ARG A 85 -3.71 6.57 -2.41
C ARG A 85 -2.60 5.55 -2.17
N TYR A 86 -2.25 4.76 -3.20
CA TYR A 86 -1.34 3.62 -3.08
C TYR A 86 -0.20 3.70 -4.11
N ARG A 87 1.05 3.60 -3.64
CA ARG A 87 2.27 3.74 -4.46
C ARG A 87 2.40 2.72 -5.60
N LEU A 88 1.90 1.50 -5.39
CA LEU A 88 1.97 0.43 -6.38
C LEU A 88 0.82 0.48 -7.40
N ASN A 89 -0.17 1.37 -7.22
CA ASN A 89 -1.35 1.46 -8.09
C ASN A 89 -0.98 1.77 -9.55
N LEU A 90 0.01 2.65 -9.77
CA LEU A 90 0.57 2.95 -11.10
C LEU A 90 0.94 1.66 -11.85
N VAL A 91 1.62 0.73 -11.19
CA VAL A 91 2.16 -0.48 -11.82
C VAL A 91 1.03 -1.37 -12.34
N ILE A 92 -0.04 -1.51 -11.55
CA ILE A 92 -1.22 -2.30 -11.94
C ILE A 92 -1.99 -1.61 -13.08
N VAL A 93 -2.20 -0.29 -12.98
CA VAL A 93 -2.93 0.49 -14.00
C VAL A 93 -2.19 0.49 -15.35
N GLU A 94 -0.86 0.63 -15.35
CA GLU A 94 -0.07 0.52 -16.57
C GLU A 94 -0.05 -0.91 -17.12
N LEU A 95 -0.03 -1.94 -16.28
CA LEU A 95 0.00 -3.34 -16.73
C LEU A 95 -1.31 -3.76 -17.41
N ASP A 96 -2.45 -3.38 -16.82
CA ASP A 96 -3.79 -3.66 -17.35
C ASP A 96 -4.06 -2.90 -18.67
N LYS A 97 -3.48 -1.69 -18.82
CA LYS A 97 -3.71 -0.79 -19.98
C LYS A 97 -2.54 -0.68 -20.95
N ALA A 98 -1.51 -1.51 -20.80
CA ALA A 98 -0.28 -1.42 -21.59
C ALA A 98 -0.57 -1.54 -23.10
N PRO A 99 -0.14 -0.58 -23.95
CA PRO A 99 -0.39 -0.60 -25.38
C PRO A 99 0.47 -1.60 -26.17
N SER A 100 1.47 -2.24 -25.54
CA SER A 100 2.33 -3.23 -26.19
C SER A 100 2.71 -4.38 -25.24
N VAL A 101 2.92 -5.56 -25.83
CA VAL A 101 3.29 -6.79 -25.13
C VAL A 101 4.64 -6.67 -24.44
N GLU A 102 5.61 -5.99 -25.07
CA GLU A 102 6.94 -5.76 -24.51
C GLU A 102 6.87 -4.89 -23.25
N TYR A 103 5.91 -3.98 -23.16
CA TYR A 103 5.69 -3.19 -21.94
C TYR A 103 4.99 -4.01 -20.85
N GLN A 104 4.04 -4.88 -21.18
CA GLN A 104 3.46 -5.84 -20.23
C GLN A 104 4.51 -6.75 -19.60
N ILE A 105 5.42 -7.30 -20.43
CA ILE A 105 6.52 -8.16 -19.97
C ILE A 105 7.45 -7.37 -19.02
N ALA A 106 7.80 -6.13 -19.36
CA ALA A 106 8.65 -5.30 -18.51
C ALA A 106 7.99 -4.95 -17.15
N LEU A 107 6.68 -4.71 -17.13
CA LEU A 107 5.92 -4.45 -15.91
C LEU A 107 5.77 -5.71 -15.03
N LEU A 108 5.50 -6.88 -15.61
CA LEU A 108 5.51 -8.16 -14.89
C LEU A 108 6.91 -8.45 -14.31
N ALA A 109 7.96 -8.27 -15.10
CA ALA A 109 9.34 -8.44 -14.66
C ALA A 109 9.70 -7.48 -13.52
N PHE A 110 9.19 -6.23 -13.54
CA PHE A 110 9.35 -5.29 -12.45
C PHE A 110 8.62 -5.75 -11.17
N ILE A 111 7.36 -6.21 -11.26
CA ILE A 111 6.61 -6.78 -10.13
C ILE A 111 7.39 -7.95 -9.50
N ASN A 112 7.82 -8.90 -10.32
CA ASN A 112 8.61 -10.05 -9.88
C ASN A 112 9.92 -9.62 -9.22
N CYS A 113 10.65 -8.69 -9.84
CA CYS A 113 11.91 -8.18 -9.29
C CYS A 113 11.68 -7.48 -7.93
N VAL A 114 10.63 -6.69 -7.78
CA VAL A 114 10.27 -6.01 -6.53
C VAL A 114 9.82 -6.98 -5.42
N ILE A 115 9.19 -8.10 -5.77
CA ILE A 115 8.83 -9.13 -4.78
C ILE A 115 10.08 -9.94 -4.39
N ILE A 116 10.86 -10.42 -5.37
CA ILE A 116 12.03 -11.29 -5.14
C ILE A 116 13.15 -10.54 -4.39
N SER A 117 13.37 -9.25 -4.67
CA SER A 117 14.40 -8.44 -4.00
C SER A 117 14.06 -8.01 -2.57
N ALA A 118 12.87 -8.31 -2.03
CA ALA A 118 12.55 -7.94 -0.65
C ALA A 118 13.31 -8.83 0.36
N ALA A 119 13.79 -8.22 1.45
CA ALA A 119 14.88 -8.77 2.26
C ALA A 119 14.53 -10.05 3.04
N THR A 120 13.30 -10.15 3.56
CA THR A 120 12.83 -11.32 4.31
C THR A 120 11.60 -11.95 3.66
N LEU A 121 11.28 -13.20 4.01
CA LEU A 121 10.04 -13.88 3.59
C LEU A 121 8.80 -13.04 3.90
N GLN A 122 8.77 -12.39 5.08
CA GLN A 122 7.67 -11.54 5.51
C GLN A 122 7.56 -10.27 4.64
N ASP A 123 8.69 -9.65 4.27
CA ASP A 123 8.69 -8.52 3.35
C ASP A 123 8.20 -8.93 1.94
N ARG A 124 8.65 -10.08 1.42
CA ARG A 124 8.20 -10.61 0.12
C ARG A 124 6.69 -10.82 0.11
N ILE A 125 6.15 -11.41 1.16
CA ILE A 125 4.72 -11.68 1.30
C ILE A 125 3.93 -10.37 1.46
N ARG A 126 4.40 -9.42 2.28
CA ARG A 126 3.75 -8.10 2.43
C ARG A 126 3.70 -7.35 1.10
N MET A 127 4.82 -7.32 0.36
CA MET A 127 4.90 -6.70 -0.97
C MET A 127 3.99 -7.38 -2.00
N ARG A 128 3.96 -8.72 -2.03
CA ARG A 128 3.02 -9.48 -2.87
C ARG A 128 1.57 -9.16 -2.53
N ASN A 129 1.23 -9.14 -1.25
CA ASN A 129 -0.13 -8.88 -0.76
C ASN A 129 -0.58 -7.44 -1.05
N GLU A 130 0.32 -6.45 -1.03
CA GLU A 130 0.03 -5.07 -1.45
C GLU A 130 -0.37 -5.02 -2.94
N PHE A 131 0.37 -5.70 -3.84
CA PHE A 131 -0.04 -5.81 -5.24
C PHE A 131 -1.36 -6.60 -5.43
N ILE A 132 -1.58 -7.69 -4.68
CA ILE A 132 -2.83 -8.47 -4.74
C ILE A 132 -4.02 -7.63 -4.28
N GLY A 133 -3.88 -6.84 -3.21
CA GLY A 133 -4.90 -5.91 -2.72
C GLY A 133 -5.25 -4.79 -3.72
N LEU A 134 -4.34 -4.48 -4.63
CA LEU A 134 -4.56 -3.57 -5.76
C LEU A 134 -5.11 -4.27 -7.02
N ASN A 135 -5.64 -5.49 -6.89
CA ASN A 135 -6.24 -6.30 -7.95
C ASN A 135 -5.24 -6.87 -8.99
N LEU A 136 -4.01 -7.19 -8.60
CA LEU A 136 -3.06 -7.89 -9.49
C LEU A 136 -3.61 -9.24 -10.00
N LEU A 137 -4.26 -10.06 -9.17
CA LEU A 137 -4.69 -11.42 -9.56
C LEU A 137 -5.68 -11.44 -10.75
N PRO A 138 -6.73 -10.60 -10.81
CA PRO A 138 -7.55 -10.41 -12.02
C PRO A 138 -6.74 -10.06 -13.28
N VAL A 139 -5.75 -9.17 -13.18
CA VAL A 139 -4.91 -8.76 -14.33
C VAL A 139 -4.05 -9.94 -14.79
N LEU A 140 -3.39 -10.66 -13.88
CA LEU A 140 -2.65 -11.88 -14.21
C LEU A 140 -3.55 -12.94 -14.89
N ASN A 141 -4.79 -13.11 -14.42
CA ASN A 141 -5.75 -14.05 -15.04
C ASN A 141 -6.16 -13.66 -16.46
N ASN A 142 -6.17 -12.36 -16.81
CA ASN A 142 -6.34 -11.92 -18.19
C ASN A 142 -5.09 -12.22 -19.02
N LEU A 143 -3.90 -11.97 -18.49
CA LEU A 143 -2.61 -12.22 -19.16
C LEU A 143 -2.36 -13.72 -19.41
N ARG A 144 -2.78 -14.61 -18.50
CA ARG A 144 -2.77 -16.08 -18.69
C ARG A 144 -3.50 -16.52 -19.96
N ARG A 145 -4.53 -15.80 -20.42
CA ARG A 145 -5.28 -16.13 -21.64
C ARG A 145 -4.51 -15.85 -22.93
N ILE A 146 -3.50 -14.97 -22.89
CA ILE A 146 -2.64 -14.65 -24.05
C ILE A 146 -1.24 -15.27 -23.95
N ALA A 147 -0.85 -15.80 -22.79
CA ALA A 147 0.45 -16.42 -22.54
C ALA A 147 0.78 -17.59 -23.50
N SER A 148 -0.23 -18.31 -24.01
CA SER A 148 -0.04 -19.35 -25.05
C SER A 148 0.52 -18.82 -26.37
N ASN A 149 0.29 -17.54 -26.68
CA ASN A 149 0.80 -16.84 -27.86
C ASN A 149 2.04 -15.98 -27.54
N VAL A 150 2.31 -15.71 -26.27
CA VAL A 150 3.42 -14.87 -25.79
C VAL A 150 4.14 -15.61 -24.65
N PRO A 151 5.13 -16.49 -24.98
CA PRO A 151 5.81 -17.31 -23.98
C PRO A 151 6.46 -16.51 -22.85
N ASP A 152 7.00 -15.32 -23.15
CA ASP A 152 7.64 -14.45 -22.15
C ASP A 152 6.67 -13.94 -21.07
N ILE A 153 5.38 -13.76 -21.40
CA ILE A 153 4.33 -13.48 -20.40
C ILE A 153 4.09 -14.71 -19.53
N GLY A 154 4.04 -15.90 -20.14
CA GLY A 154 3.95 -17.18 -19.41
C GLY A 154 5.07 -17.31 -18.39
N VAL A 155 6.32 -17.19 -18.83
CA VAL A 155 7.52 -17.27 -17.96
C VAL A 155 7.46 -16.28 -16.79
N GLN A 156 6.99 -15.04 -17.00
CA GLN A 156 6.87 -14.08 -15.89
C GLN A 156 5.72 -14.41 -14.94
N ILE A 157 4.63 -15.03 -15.41
CA ILE A 157 3.54 -15.50 -14.55
C ILE A 157 3.99 -16.72 -13.76
N ASP A 158 4.71 -17.65 -14.39
CA ASP A 158 5.28 -18.84 -13.74
C ASP A 158 6.25 -18.42 -12.63
N VAL A 159 7.14 -17.44 -12.87
CA VAL A 159 8.02 -16.87 -11.83
C VAL A 159 7.24 -16.28 -10.65
N PHE A 160 6.10 -15.63 -10.90
CA PHE A 160 5.26 -15.07 -9.83
C PHE A 160 4.62 -16.19 -8.99
N ASP A 161 4.06 -17.20 -9.66
CA ASP A 161 3.35 -18.32 -9.04
C ASP A 161 4.33 -19.25 -8.29
N GLU A 162 5.45 -19.65 -8.90
CA GLU A 162 6.51 -20.46 -8.25
C GLU A 162 7.09 -19.75 -7.02
N GLN A 163 7.40 -18.45 -7.11
CA GLN A 163 7.91 -17.69 -5.95
C GLN A 163 6.86 -17.57 -4.84
N ARG A 164 5.56 -17.53 -5.20
CA ARG A 164 4.46 -17.53 -4.24
C ARG A 164 4.32 -18.90 -3.56
N GLU A 165 4.30 -20.00 -4.31
CA GLU A 165 4.24 -21.36 -3.78
C GLU A 165 5.45 -21.67 -2.88
N CYS A 166 6.64 -21.23 -3.28
CA CYS A 166 7.85 -21.31 -2.46
C CYS A 166 7.70 -20.57 -1.13
N ASP A 167 7.22 -19.31 -1.15
CA ASP A 167 6.96 -18.53 0.07
C ASP A 167 5.87 -19.16 0.96
N GLU A 168 4.78 -19.66 0.38
CA GLU A 168 3.71 -20.37 1.11
C GLU A 168 4.25 -21.66 1.76
N SER A 169 5.09 -22.44 1.06
CA SER A 169 5.72 -23.65 1.60
C SER A 169 6.68 -23.35 2.77
N GLN A 170 7.40 -22.22 2.72
CA GLN A 170 8.24 -21.75 3.83
C GLN A 170 7.40 -21.29 5.02
N SER A 171 6.22 -20.69 4.77
CA SER A 171 5.30 -20.28 5.83
C SER A 171 4.64 -21.43 6.59
N LEU A 172 4.46 -22.59 5.95
CA LEU A 172 3.81 -23.76 6.56
C LEU A 172 4.68 -24.46 7.63
N GLN A 173 5.88 -23.95 7.91
CA GLN A 173 6.74 -24.37 9.02
C GLN A 173 6.35 -23.77 10.39
N GLY A 174 5.22 -23.05 10.46
CA GLY A 174 4.66 -22.56 11.72
C GLY A 174 4.23 -23.69 12.67
N PRO A 175 4.07 -23.41 13.98
CA PRO A 175 3.51 -24.37 14.93
C PRO A 175 2.19 -24.95 14.43
N ASP A 176 2.00 -26.26 14.63
CA ASP A 176 0.83 -27.03 14.21
C ASP A 176 0.48 -26.96 12.71
N GLY A 177 1.42 -26.52 11.84
CA GLY A 177 1.24 -26.46 10.39
C GLY A 177 0.34 -25.31 9.91
N ILE A 178 0.10 -24.31 10.76
CA ILE A 178 -0.74 -23.15 10.45
C ILE A 178 0.01 -22.22 9.49
N ASN A 179 -0.60 -21.87 8.34
CA ASN A 179 -0.06 -20.86 7.44
C ASN A 179 -0.26 -19.45 8.04
N LEU A 180 0.76 -18.94 8.74
CA LEU A 180 0.73 -17.60 9.34
C LEU A 180 0.59 -16.44 8.33
N ASN A 181 0.72 -16.71 7.03
CA ASN A 181 0.52 -15.74 5.96
C ASN A 181 -0.87 -15.85 5.29
N SER A 182 -1.70 -16.83 5.70
CA SER A 182 -3.12 -16.90 5.35
C SER A 182 -3.97 -16.25 6.45
N HIS A 183 -4.63 -15.14 6.12
CA HIS A 183 -5.59 -14.49 7.02
C HIS A 183 -6.67 -15.45 7.54
N LEU A 184 -7.06 -16.43 6.71
CA LEU A 184 -8.09 -17.41 7.04
C LEU A 184 -7.59 -18.45 8.04
N ASP A 185 -6.37 -18.95 7.86
CA ASP A 185 -5.74 -19.93 8.74
C ASP A 185 -5.44 -19.32 10.11
N VAL A 186 -4.89 -18.10 10.13
CA VAL A 186 -4.65 -17.32 11.36
C VAL A 186 -5.97 -17.04 12.08
N PHE A 187 -7.02 -16.64 11.35
CA PHE A 187 -8.36 -16.46 11.93
C PHE A 187 -8.88 -17.74 12.58
N TYR A 188 -8.82 -18.88 11.88
CA TYR A 188 -9.29 -20.16 12.44
C TYR A 188 -8.42 -20.67 13.59
N ALA A 189 -7.12 -20.41 13.59
CA ALA A 189 -6.23 -20.73 14.70
C ALA A 189 -6.62 -19.94 15.95
N ILE A 190 -6.78 -18.62 15.84
CA ILE A 190 -7.20 -17.77 16.96
C ILE A 190 -8.62 -18.16 17.42
N LEU A 191 -9.56 -18.39 16.50
CA LEU A 191 -10.91 -18.82 16.84
C LEU A 191 -10.91 -20.13 17.63
N ARG A 192 -10.12 -21.14 17.22
CA ARG A 192 -9.96 -22.39 17.96
C ARG A 192 -9.32 -22.19 19.34
N GLN A 193 -8.43 -21.20 19.48
CA GLN A 193 -7.78 -20.88 20.75
C GLN A 193 -8.73 -20.21 21.76
N VAL A 194 -9.70 -19.40 21.30
CA VAL A 194 -10.62 -18.67 22.18
C VAL A 194 -12.01 -19.30 22.32
N ALA A 195 -12.43 -20.19 21.42
CA ALA A 195 -13.76 -20.78 21.44
C ALA A 195 -14.09 -21.49 22.76
N GLY A 196 -15.27 -21.19 23.32
CA GLY A 196 -15.71 -21.73 24.61
C GLY A 196 -15.03 -21.10 25.84
N THR A 197 -14.27 -20.02 25.66
CA THR A 197 -13.65 -19.25 26.75
C THR A 197 -14.23 -17.82 26.80
N PRO A 198 -14.13 -17.11 27.95
CA PRO A 198 -14.53 -15.71 28.03
C PRO A 198 -13.83 -14.78 27.02
N GLN A 199 -12.69 -15.19 26.47
CA GLN A 199 -11.90 -14.47 25.46
C GLN A 199 -12.55 -14.46 24.06
N GLU A 200 -13.56 -15.30 23.82
CA GLU A 200 -14.36 -15.29 22.59
C GLU A 200 -15.10 -13.95 22.40
N ILE A 201 -15.57 -13.34 23.49
CA ILE A 201 -16.29 -12.06 23.49
C ILE A 201 -15.40 -10.88 23.04
N PRO A 202 -14.22 -10.61 23.64
CA PRO A 202 -13.34 -9.55 23.15
C PRO A 202 -12.79 -9.85 21.75
N PHE A 203 -12.57 -11.11 21.37
CA PHE A 203 -12.17 -11.45 19.99
C PHE A 203 -13.25 -11.05 18.97
N LEU A 204 -14.51 -11.45 19.19
CA LEU A 204 -15.64 -11.03 18.36
C LEU A 204 -15.79 -9.50 18.31
N SER A 205 -15.64 -8.84 19.46
CA SER A 205 -15.69 -7.38 19.56
C SER A 205 -14.60 -6.73 18.70
N ILE A 206 -13.35 -7.20 18.76
CA ILE A 206 -12.26 -6.69 17.91
C ILE A 206 -12.62 -6.84 16.44
N LEU A 207 -13.06 -8.02 16.00
CA LEU A 207 -13.48 -8.25 14.61
C LEU A 207 -14.62 -7.31 14.17
N GLN A 208 -15.60 -7.05 15.04
CA GLN A 208 -16.70 -6.12 14.77
C GLN A 208 -16.23 -4.67 14.62
N HIS A 209 -15.24 -4.22 15.40
CA HIS A 209 -14.67 -2.88 15.24
C HIS A 209 -13.84 -2.79 13.95
N LEU A 210 -13.05 -3.81 13.62
CA LEU A 210 -12.28 -3.86 12.37
C LEU A 210 -13.19 -3.88 11.13
N LEU A 211 -14.33 -4.56 11.20
CA LEU A 211 -15.34 -4.60 10.13
C LEU A 211 -16.04 -3.26 9.88
N GLN A 212 -16.04 -2.33 10.86
CA GLN A 212 -16.64 -1.00 10.71
C GLN A 212 -15.75 0.01 9.97
N ILE A 213 -14.49 -0.34 9.67
CA ILE A 213 -13.57 0.55 8.96
C ILE A 213 -13.94 0.56 7.47
N ASP A 214 -14.51 1.67 6.97
CA ASP A 214 -14.82 1.81 5.54
C ASP A 214 -13.52 1.94 4.73
N PRO A 215 -13.16 0.97 3.87
CA PRO A 215 -11.91 1.01 3.11
C PRO A 215 -11.86 2.18 2.12
N LYS A 216 -12.97 2.83 1.78
CA LYS A 216 -13.00 3.98 0.85
C LYS A 216 -12.44 5.25 1.46
N GLU A 217 -12.55 5.42 2.77
CA GLU A 217 -12.10 6.62 3.47
C GLU A 217 -10.57 6.64 3.62
N PRO A 218 -9.86 7.73 3.30
CA PRO A 218 -8.40 7.81 3.46
C PRO A 218 -7.91 7.58 4.90
N ILE A 219 -8.74 7.89 5.90
CA ILE A 219 -8.43 7.65 7.31
C ILE A 219 -8.38 6.15 7.65
N SER A 220 -8.98 5.28 6.83
CA SER A 220 -8.95 3.81 7.01
C SER A 220 -7.51 3.31 7.17
N ASP A 221 -6.59 3.73 6.31
CA ASP A 221 -5.20 3.25 6.33
C ASP A 221 -4.52 3.62 7.67
N ILE A 222 -4.74 4.85 8.15
CA ILE A 222 -4.26 5.33 9.45
C ILE A 222 -4.87 4.52 10.61
N VAL A 223 -6.16 4.17 10.53
CA VAL A 223 -6.83 3.34 11.53
C VAL A 223 -6.25 1.92 11.55
N TRP A 224 -5.99 1.31 10.39
CA TRP A 224 -5.36 -0.01 10.29
C TRP A 224 -3.92 -0.02 10.82
N ASP A 225 -3.07 0.93 10.40
CA ASP A 225 -1.69 1.06 10.89
C ASP A 225 -1.66 1.27 12.42
N THR A 226 -2.60 2.07 12.95
CA THR A 226 -2.77 2.30 14.38
C THR A 226 -3.22 1.02 15.10
N ALA A 227 -4.18 0.28 14.52
CA ALA A 227 -4.68 -0.98 15.08
C ALA A 227 -3.58 -2.05 15.11
N GLU A 228 -2.83 -2.23 14.03
CA GLU A 228 -1.65 -3.13 13.95
C GLU A 228 -0.66 -2.79 15.08
N THR A 229 -0.28 -1.51 15.19
CA THR A 229 0.67 -1.03 16.21
C THR A 229 0.16 -1.27 17.64
N LEU A 230 -1.14 -1.05 17.89
CA LEU A 230 -1.76 -1.25 19.21
C LEU A 230 -1.89 -2.73 19.56
N VAL A 231 -2.26 -3.60 18.60
CA VAL A 231 -2.33 -5.05 18.80
C VAL A 231 -0.94 -5.62 19.09
N HIS A 232 0.08 -5.23 18.30
CA HIS A 232 1.46 -5.65 18.56
C HIS A 232 1.92 -5.22 19.96
N ARG A 233 1.73 -3.95 20.33
CA ARG A 233 2.06 -3.47 21.69
C ARG A 233 1.28 -4.20 22.79
N ALA A 234 0.02 -4.57 22.56
CA ALA A 234 -0.78 -5.32 23.52
C ALA A 234 -0.22 -6.73 23.77
N THR A 235 0.35 -7.39 22.75
CA THR A 235 1.00 -8.70 22.89
C THR A 235 2.33 -8.67 23.66
N LEU A 236 2.92 -7.48 23.86
CA LEU A 236 4.18 -7.27 24.60
C LEU A 236 3.97 -6.75 26.03
N LEU A 237 2.74 -6.83 26.57
CA LEU A 237 2.42 -6.33 27.92
C LEU A 237 2.83 -7.34 29.00
N GLU A 238 3.80 -6.97 29.83
CA GLU A 238 4.27 -7.76 30.96
C GLU A 238 3.44 -7.53 32.25
N ASP A 239 2.81 -6.36 32.38
CA ASP A 239 2.13 -5.95 33.61
C ASP A 239 0.85 -5.09 33.38
N LYS A 240 0.08 -4.91 34.45
CA LYS A 240 -1.19 -4.15 34.43
C LYS A 240 -0.98 -2.64 34.24
N GLU A 241 0.15 -2.08 34.67
CA GLU A 241 0.46 -0.66 34.57
C GLU A 241 0.88 -0.27 33.15
N ALA A 242 1.57 -1.17 32.44
CA ALA A 242 1.84 -1.09 31.02
C ALA A 242 0.56 -1.05 30.19
N SER A 243 -0.44 -1.88 30.53
CA SER A 243 -1.76 -1.86 29.86
C SER A 243 -2.47 -0.50 30.04
N VAL A 244 -2.42 0.06 31.25
CA VAL A 244 -2.97 1.39 31.55
C VAL A 244 -2.19 2.49 30.81
N ARG A 245 -0.87 2.37 30.66
CA ARG A 245 -0.06 3.31 29.86
C ARG A 245 -0.44 3.26 28.37
N LEU A 246 -0.67 2.07 27.81
CA LEU A 246 -1.03 1.88 26.40
C LEU A 246 -2.43 2.45 26.07
N LEU A 247 -3.39 2.31 27.00
CA LEU A 247 -4.79 2.75 26.82
C LEU A 247 -5.03 4.23 27.17
N ARG A 248 -4.00 5.00 27.59
CA ARG A 248 -4.15 6.44 27.84
C ARG A 248 -4.37 7.19 26.54
N SER A 249 -5.58 7.72 26.35
CA SER A 249 -5.80 8.80 25.39
C SER A 249 -4.88 9.98 25.69
N PRO A 250 -4.31 10.67 24.69
CA PRO A 250 -3.59 11.93 24.88
C PRO A 250 -4.57 13.10 25.14
N SER A 251 -5.49 12.92 26.09
CA SER A 251 -6.48 13.91 26.48
C SER A 251 -5.91 14.84 27.55
N ILE A 252 -5.50 16.02 27.10
CA ILE A 252 -5.19 17.20 27.93
C ILE A 252 -4.00 16.98 28.87
N GLN A 253 -2.79 17.27 28.37
CA GLN A 253 -1.77 17.86 29.24
C GLN A 253 -2.33 19.17 29.81
N LYS A 254 -2.90 19.12 31.02
CA LYS A 254 -3.02 20.32 31.83
C LYS A 254 -1.59 20.76 32.13
N PHE A 255 -1.09 21.73 31.38
CA PHE A 255 0.06 22.52 31.76
C PHE A 255 -0.30 23.28 33.04
N ALA A 256 -0.18 22.59 34.17
CA ALA A 256 -0.14 23.21 35.48
C ALA A 256 1.19 23.96 35.58
N CYS A 257 1.23 25.16 34.99
CA CYS A 257 2.35 26.08 35.15
C CYS A 257 2.56 26.30 36.65
N PRO A 258 3.74 25.96 37.22
CA PRO A 258 3.99 26.11 38.66
C PRO A 258 3.95 27.57 39.17
N HIS A 259 3.78 28.55 38.26
CA HIS A 259 3.87 29.98 38.55
C HIS A 259 2.55 30.74 38.34
N CYS A 260 1.49 30.12 37.85
CA CYS A 260 0.20 30.79 37.63
C CYS A 260 -0.69 30.76 38.87
N ARG A 261 -0.30 31.50 39.92
CA ARG A 261 -1.16 31.79 41.08
C ARG A 261 -2.07 32.99 40.78
N SER A 262 -3.30 32.73 40.34
CA SER A 262 -4.37 33.74 40.31
C SER A 262 -5.73 33.04 40.33
N ASP A 263 -6.45 33.12 41.44
CA ASP A 263 -7.85 32.70 41.51
C ASP A 263 -8.70 33.65 40.65
N ILE A 264 -9.29 33.14 39.58
CA ILE A 264 -10.39 33.81 38.87
C ILE A 264 -11.58 32.85 38.88
N THR A 265 -12.51 33.10 39.78
CA THR A 265 -13.78 32.42 39.89
C THR A 265 -14.60 32.61 38.61
N SER A 266 -14.97 31.51 37.96
CA SER A 266 -15.86 31.56 36.80
C SER A 266 -17.25 32.08 37.21
N PRO A 267 -17.75 33.18 36.65
CA PRO A 267 -19.12 33.63 36.93
C PRO A 267 -20.12 32.69 36.27
N THR A 268 -21.00 32.12 37.09
CA THR A 268 -22.07 31.22 36.68
C THR A 268 -23.03 31.93 35.70
N ARG A 269 -23.27 31.34 34.52
CA ARG A 269 -24.24 31.89 33.56
C ARG A 269 -25.66 31.73 34.10
N ARG A 270 -26.23 32.80 34.67
CA ARG A 270 -27.60 32.83 35.17
C ARG A 270 -28.62 32.54 34.05
N GLN A 271 -29.64 31.75 34.38
CA GLN A 271 -30.93 31.81 33.69
C GLN A 271 -31.69 33.08 34.13
N SER A 272 -32.45 33.68 33.22
CA SER A 272 -33.50 34.65 33.53
C SER A 272 -34.65 34.51 32.52
N VAL A 273 -35.86 34.78 32.99
CA VAL A 273 -37.15 34.35 32.40
C VAL A 273 -37.96 35.56 31.91
N GLY A 274 -38.74 35.41 30.83
CA GLY A 274 -40.09 35.99 30.76
C GLY A 274 -40.44 37.08 29.73
N ALA A 275 -40.92 36.64 28.56
CA ALA A 275 -42.15 37.11 27.87
C ALA A 275 -42.24 38.60 27.35
N PRO A 276 -43.32 39.00 26.64
CA PRO A 276 -43.66 38.53 25.28
C PRO A 276 -44.01 39.67 24.30
N LEU A 277 -43.97 39.43 22.98
CA LEU A 277 -44.62 40.28 21.97
C LEU A 277 -45.34 39.46 20.88
N THR A 278 -46.39 40.05 20.31
CA THR A 278 -47.54 39.41 19.65
C THR A 278 -47.41 39.21 18.12
N PRO A 279 -48.18 38.27 17.53
CA PRO A 279 -48.23 38.07 16.08
C PRO A 279 -49.15 39.08 15.35
N GLY A 280 -48.75 39.47 14.13
CA GLY A 280 -49.57 40.28 13.20
C GLY A 280 -50.49 39.41 12.31
N PRO A 281 -51.59 39.96 11.76
CA PRO A 281 -52.73 39.19 11.24
C PRO A 281 -52.66 38.84 9.75
N ALA A 282 -53.59 37.97 9.32
CA ALA A 282 -53.81 37.52 7.94
C ALA A 282 -55.19 37.95 7.38
N ALA A 283 -55.47 37.56 6.12
CA ALA A 283 -56.69 37.79 5.31
C ALA A 283 -56.80 39.20 4.67
N THR A 284 -57.31 39.44 3.45
CA THR A 284 -57.87 38.66 2.30
C THR A 284 -57.36 39.28 0.97
N GLY A 285 -57.50 38.74 -0.25
CA GLY A 285 -58.13 37.52 -0.81
C GLY A 285 -58.48 37.72 -2.32
N SER A 286 -59.09 36.72 -2.99
CA SER A 286 -59.49 36.70 -4.43
C SER A 286 -58.34 36.69 -5.47
N SER A 287 -58.45 36.16 -6.70
CA SER A 287 -59.22 35.03 -7.27
C SER A 287 -58.77 34.82 -8.73
N HIS A 288 -58.54 33.58 -9.20
CA HIS A 288 -59.07 33.04 -10.48
C HIS A 288 -58.54 31.63 -10.85
N THR A 289 -59.50 30.85 -11.33
CA THR A 289 -59.54 29.48 -11.87
C THR A 289 -58.73 29.19 -13.15
N THR A 290 -58.17 27.97 -13.27
CA THR A 290 -58.46 26.90 -14.29
C THR A 290 -57.56 25.66 -13.99
N ALA A 291 -58.08 24.50 -13.60
CA ALA A 291 -58.55 23.37 -14.44
C ALA A 291 -57.44 22.68 -15.29
N THR A 292 -56.88 21.53 -14.87
CA THR A 292 -57.18 20.12 -15.32
C THR A 292 -56.84 19.89 -16.82
N THR A 293 -55.99 18.93 -17.25
CA THR A 293 -56.08 17.45 -17.09
C THR A 293 -54.76 16.72 -17.45
N ILE A 294 -54.59 15.51 -16.91
CA ILE A 294 -53.63 14.40 -17.24
C ILE A 294 -53.79 13.90 -18.71
N PRO A 295 -52.82 13.20 -19.36
CA PRO A 295 -51.65 12.49 -18.82
C PRO A 295 -50.25 13.01 -19.22
#